data_AF-A0A2T4N3R5-F1
#
_entry.id   AF-A0A2T4N3R5-F1
#
_cell.length_a   1.000
_cell.length_b   1.000
_cell.length_c   1.000
_cell.angle_alpha   90.00
_cell.angle_beta   90.00
_cell.angle_gamma   90.00
#
_symmetry.space_group_name_H-M   'P 1'
#
loop_
_entity.id
_entity.type
_entity.pdbx_description
1 polymer ?
#
loop_
_entity_poly.entity_id
_entity_poly.type
_entity_poly.pdbx_seq_one_letter_code
_entity_poly.pdbx_strand_id
1 'polypeptide(L)'
;MLGQLSGNQSAAVNRLQGLAERAQYRPHPLSEASAALAGLRDELDRLLVTGRCLTVTPYQHGVGQHQSNQYSLAAPNAVATLAAKLQDGADPLLPTGQLHAIAWLVTGNSETALADALTPLCTILPLPEWCAALRRLAANNDTMSQPTAAKVPRWKADEPLSWDPLRPARMALGAELAQLESLAQGAATPIAKLAAVAERRAARLAGLEKALDQLATISGQLWHWQGQGDAASLAAQLGQSSPPDHSHSMTVGALLLSPSPLTFWQELTR
;
A
#
# COMPACT_ATOMS: atom_id res chain seq x y z
N MET A 1 -38.18 -12.36 26.93
CA MET A 1 -36.94 -11.58 26.66
C MET A 1 -36.98 -10.88 25.30
N LEU A 2 -37.10 -11.58 24.17
CA LEU A 2 -37.11 -10.98 22.81
C LEU A 2 -38.15 -9.86 22.59
N GLY A 3 -39.39 -10.01 23.09
CA GLY A 3 -40.41 -8.95 22.98
C GLY A 3 -40.10 -7.68 23.79
N GLN A 4 -39.40 -7.81 24.93
CA GLN A 4 -39.04 -6.69 25.81
C GLN A 4 -37.92 -5.83 25.21
N LEU A 5 -37.04 -6.41 24.39
CA LEU A 5 -35.98 -5.68 23.69
C LEU A 5 -36.55 -4.66 22.69
N SER A 6 -37.54 -5.06 21.89
CA SER A 6 -38.19 -4.15 20.91
C SER A 6 -38.95 -2.99 21.57
N GLY A 7 -39.65 -3.27 22.69
CA GLY A 7 -40.37 -2.26 23.47
C GLY A 7 -39.43 -1.26 24.17
N ASN A 8 -38.30 -1.74 24.68
CA ASN A 8 -37.30 -0.88 25.31
C ASN A 8 -36.55 0.00 24.29
N GLN A 9 -36.33 -0.51 23.07
CA GLN A 9 -35.68 0.24 21.99
C GLN A 9 -36.56 1.39 21.49
N SER A 10 -37.85 1.13 21.25
CA SER A 10 -38.81 2.17 20.84
C SER A 10 -39.00 3.25 21.92
N ALA A 11 -39.08 2.86 23.20
CA ALA A 11 -39.13 3.81 24.31
C ALA A 11 -37.83 4.63 24.49
N ALA A 12 -36.67 4.07 24.13
CA ALA A 12 -35.40 4.80 24.13
C ALA A 12 -35.32 5.82 22.98
N VAL A 13 -35.76 5.46 21.77
CA VAL A 13 -35.81 6.38 20.61
C VAL A 13 -36.74 7.56 20.88
N ASN A 14 -37.93 7.33 21.46
CA ASN A 14 -38.86 8.42 21.79
C ASN A 14 -38.28 9.38 22.84
N ARG A 15 -37.52 8.87 23.83
CA ARG A 15 -36.81 9.72 24.80
C ARG A 15 -35.70 10.55 24.14
N LEU A 16 -34.97 10.01 23.17
CA LEU A 16 -33.94 10.74 22.43
C LEU A 16 -34.54 11.82 21.53
N GLN A 17 -35.64 11.53 20.84
CA GLN A 17 -36.36 12.51 20.01
C GLN A 17 -36.87 13.69 20.85
N GLY A 18 -37.40 13.45 22.04
CA GLY A 18 -37.81 14.51 22.97
C GLY A 18 -36.67 15.37 23.53
N LEU A 19 -35.41 14.93 23.41
CA LEU A 19 -34.22 15.67 23.85
C LEU A 19 -33.48 16.35 22.68
N ALA A 20 -33.83 16.04 21.42
CA ALA A 20 -33.12 16.52 20.24
C ALA A 20 -33.11 18.06 20.14
N GLU A 21 -34.22 18.72 20.48
CA GLU A 21 -34.33 20.19 20.46
C GLU A 21 -33.46 20.87 21.52
N ARG A 22 -33.14 20.18 22.63
CA ARG A 22 -32.29 20.68 23.72
C ARG A 22 -30.82 20.32 23.55
N ALA A 23 -30.51 19.36 22.67
CA ALA A 23 -29.17 18.92 22.32
C ALA A 23 -28.65 19.66 21.07
N GLN A 24 -28.85 20.97 21.00
CA GLN A 24 -28.27 21.80 19.94
C GLN A 24 -26.79 22.02 20.24
N TYR A 25 -25.94 21.22 19.61
CA TYR A 25 -24.50 21.43 19.64
C TYR A 25 -24.13 22.54 18.67
N ARG A 26 -23.44 23.58 19.15
CA ARG A 26 -22.79 24.52 18.24
C ARG A 26 -21.82 23.73 17.35
N PRO A 27 -21.94 23.83 16.02
CA PRO A 27 -20.98 23.20 15.14
C PRO A 27 -19.58 23.67 15.53
N HIS A 28 -18.65 22.72 15.59
CA HIS A 28 -17.25 23.04 15.88
C HIS A 28 -16.74 23.99 14.80
N PRO A 29 -15.89 24.99 15.09
CA PRO A 29 -15.29 25.85 14.06
C PRO A 29 -14.60 25.08 12.90
N LEU A 30 -14.16 23.85 13.13
CA LEU A 30 -13.59 22.97 12.10
C LEU A 30 -14.64 22.42 11.12
N SER A 31 -15.92 22.47 11.48
CA SER A 31 -17.03 22.10 10.59
C SER A 31 -17.19 23.10 9.45
N GLU A 32 -16.91 24.39 9.68
CA GLU A 32 -16.87 25.41 8.62
C GLU A 32 -15.64 25.20 7.72
N ALA A 33 -14.49 24.86 8.32
CA ALA A 33 -13.28 24.48 7.57
C ALA A 33 -13.46 23.18 6.74
N SER A 34 -14.44 22.33 7.08
CA SER A 34 -14.70 21.09 6.34
C SER A 34 -15.24 21.30 4.93
N ALA A 35 -15.90 22.43 4.67
CA ALA A 35 -16.27 22.80 3.30
C ALA A 35 -15.04 23.07 2.43
N ALA A 36 -13.96 23.61 3.01
CA ALA A 36 -12.66 23.75 2.33
C ALA A 36 -11.95 22.39 2.16
N LEU A 37 -12.16 21.42 3.06
CA LEU A 37 -11.64 20.05 2.92
C LEU A 37 -12.20 19.31 1.69
N ALA A 38 -13.42 19.63 1.25
CA ALA A 38 -13.98 19.04 0.03
C ALA A 38 -13.15 19.41 -1.21
N GLY A 39 -12.70 20.67 -1.31
CA GLY A 39 -11.78 21.08 -2.38
C GLY A 39 -10.41 20.40 -2.28
N LEU A 40 -9.90 20.19 -1.07
CA LEU A 40 -8.66 19.45 -0.83
C LEU A 40 -8.76 17.96 -1.20
N ARG A 41 -9.97 17.37 -1.14
CA ARG A 41 -10.22 16.00 -1.61
C ARG A 41 -10.02 15.94 -3.13
N ASP A 42 -10.60 16.88 -3.87
CA ASP A 42 -10.46 16.96 -5.32
C ASP A 42 -9.01 17.27 -5.73
N GLU A 43 -8.30 18.09 -4.95
CA GLU A 43 -6.86 18.32 -5.14
C GLU A 43 -6.03 17.07 -4.86
N LEU A 44 -6.32 16.32 -3.78
CA LEU A 44 -5.68 15.04 -3.48
C LEU A 44 -5.92 14.03 -4.61
N ASP A 45 -7.16 13.92 -5.09
CA ASP A 45 -7.51 13.01 -6.18
C ASP A 45 -6.81 13.41 -7.50
N ARG A 46 -6.53 14.70 -7.72
CA ARG A 46 -5.67 15.16 -8.83
C ARG A 46 -4.20 14.78 -8.64
N LEU A 47 -3.71 14.73 -7.40
CA LEU A 47 -2.36 14.27 -7.08
C LEU A 47 -2.22 12.74 -7.20
N LEU A 48 -3.31 12.00 -6.99
CA LEU A 48 -3.41 10.55 -7.21
C LEU A 48 -3.56 10.22 -8.70
N VAL A 49 -2.46 10.47 -9.40
CA VAL A 49 -2.35 10.35 -10.84
C VAL A 49 -2.48 8.89 -11.30
N THR A 50 -3.32 8.65 -12.32
CA THR A 50 -3.34 7.37 -13.05
C THR A 50 -2.18 7.29 -14.02
N GLY A 51 -1.48 6.16 -14.04
CA GLY A 51 -0.30 5.96 -14.88
C GLY A 51 -0.01 4.50 -15.15
N ARG A 52 1.14 4.24 -15.78
CA ARG A 52 1.71 2.91 -15.99
C ARG A 52 2.98 2.80 -15.16
N CYS A 53 3.15 1.66 -14.49
CA CYS A 53 4.36 1.34 -13.76
C CYS A 53 5.04 0.16 -14.45
N LEU A 54 6.31 0.32 -14.80
CA LEU A 54 7.14 -0.72 -15.38
C LEU A 54 8.31 -0.99 -14.44
N THR A 55 8.53 -2.23 -14.06
CA THR A 55 9.59 -2.60 -13.12
C THR A 55 10.55 -3.57 -13.75
N VAL A 56 11.84 -3.34 -13.53
CA VAL A 56 12.92 -4.21 -13.99
C VAL A 56 13.55 -4.90 -12.78
N THR A 57 13.69 -6.22 -12.86
CA THR A 57 14.32 -7.02 -11.81
C THR A 57 15.35 -7.98 -12.43
N PRO A 58 16.41 -8.36 -11.69
CA PRO A 58 17.45 -9.26 -12.19
C PRO A 58 16.91 -10.67 -12.50
N TYR A 59 15.73 -11.00 -11.99
CA TYR A 59 15.10 -12.31 -12.13
C TYR A 59 14.14 -12.41 -13.32
N GLN A 60 13.90 -11.30 -14.03
CA GLN A 60 13.10 -11.29 -15.25
C GLN A 60 13.88 -11.86 -16.42
N HIS A 61 13.20 -12.69 -17.21
CA HIS A 61 13.78 -13.32 -18.39
C HIS A 61 14.24 -12.27 -19.41
N GLY A 62 15.50 -12.33 -19.82
CA GLY A 62 16.09 -11.42 -20.81
C GLY A 62 16.50 -10.04 -20.27
N VAL A 63 16.29 -9.77 -18.97
CA VAL A 63 16.68 -8.51 -18.32
C VAL A 63 17.97 -8.69 -17.51
N GLY A 64 18.00 -9.67 -16.62
CA GLY A 64 19.20 -10.00 -15.83
C GLY A 64 20.23 -10.80 -16.62
N GLN A 65 21.50 -10.62 -16.28
CA GLN A 65 22.57 -11.49 -16.73
C GLN A 65 22.62 -12.74 -15.85
N HIS A 66 22.63 -13.91 -16.48
CA HIS A 66 22.77 -15.19 -15.81
C HIS A 66 24.19 -15.72 -16.05
N GLN A 67 25.06 -15.60 -15.04
CA GLN A 67 26.40 -16.18 -15.06
C GLN A 67 26.50 -17.20 -13.93
N SER A 68 26.80 -18.45 -14.28
CA SER A 68 27.16 -19.53 -13.33
C SER A 68 26.23 -19.66 -12.11
N ASN A 69 24.91 -19.66 -12.33
CA ASN A 69 23.86 -19.82 -11.31
C ASN A 69 23.56 -18.57 -10.44
N GLN A 70 24.15 -17.41 -10.77
CA GLN A 70 23.83 -16.13 -10.14
C GLN A 70 23.13 -15.19 -11.14
N TYR A 71 22.12 -14.47 -10.65
CA TYR A 71 21.42 -13.44 -11.42
C TYR A 71 21.99 -12.08 -11.03
N SER A 72 22.50 -11.32 -12.00
CA SER A 72 23.02 -9.98 -11.77
C SER A 72 22.38 -8.95 -12.71
N LEU A 73 22.18 -7.74 -12.21
CA LEU A 73 21.69 -6.61 -13.01
C LEU A 73 22.36 -5.35 -12.48
N ALA A 74 23.34 -4.84 -13.22
CA ALA A 74 23.98 -3.57 -12.91
C ALA A 74 23.04 -2.40 -13.23
N ALA A 75 23.17 -1.29 -12.51
CA ALA A 75 22.29 -0.14 -12.67
C ALA A 75 22.27 0.47 -14.10
N PRO A 76 23.40 0.60 -14.82
CA PRO A 76 23.38 1.07 -16.20
C PRO A 76 22.62 0.12 -17.14
N ASN A 77 22.67 -1.19 -16.89
CA ASN A 77 21.93 -2.18 -17.69
C ASN A 77 20.41 -2.11 -17.38
N ALA A 78 20.04 -1.85 -16.13
CA ALA A 78 18.64 -1.60 -15.75
C ALA A 78 18.08 -0.36 -16.47
N VAL A 79 18.86 0.73 -16.54
CA VAL A 79 18.47 1.94 -17.30
C VAL A 79 18.36 1.67 -18.79
N ALA A 80 19.33 0.96 -19.38
CA ALA A 80 19.31 0.60 -20.79
C ALA A 80 18.09 -0.27 -21.17
N THR A 81 17.74 -1.23 -20.32
CA THR A 81 16.55 -2.09 -20.53
C THR A 81 15.25 -1.30 -20.42
N LEU A 82 15.14 -0.37 -19.46
CA LEU A 82 14.00 0.54 -19.36
C LEU A 82 13.88 1.44 -20.61
N ALA A 83 14.99 2.02 -21.06
CA ALA A 83 15.03 2.88 -22.24
C ALA A 83 14.71 2.12 -23.54
N ALA A 84 15.16 0.87 -23.67
CA ALA A 84 14.82 0.01 -24.78
C ALA A 84 13.32 -0.33 -24.78
N LYS A 85 12.74 -0.60 -23.61
CA LYS A 85 11.31 -0.93 -23.48
C LYS A 85 10.39 0.25 -23.80
N LEU A 86 10.82 1.49 -23.57
CA LEU A 86 10.12 2.69 -24.03
C LEU A 86 10.09 2.84 -25.56
N GLN A 87 10.96 2.14 -26.28
CA GLN A 87 11.01 2.14 -27.74
C GLN A 87 10.41 0.86 -28.36
N ASP A 88 9.84 -0.01 -27.54
CA ASP A 88 9.24 -1.28 -27.98
C ASP A 88 7.90 -1.04 -28.67
N GLY A 89 7.95 -0.72 -29.96
CA GLY A 89 6.77 -0.52 -30.80
C GLY A 89 5.95 -1.79 -31.05
N ALA A 90 6.42 -2.97 -30.61
CA ALA A 90 5.65 -4.21 -30.68
C ALA A 90 4.69 -4.38 -29.48
N ASP A 91 4.85 -3.58 -28.42
CA ASP A 91 3.97 -3.62 -27.24
C ASP A 91 2.68 -2.81 -27.50
N PRO A 92 1.50 -3.45 -27.52
CA PRO A 92 0.24 -2.75 -27.75
C PRO A 92 -0.13 -1.80 -26.61
N LEU A 93 0.50 -1.94 -25.44
CA LEU A 93 0.32 -1.09 -24.27
C LEU A 93 1.50 -0.11 -24.10
N LEU A 94 2.18 0.26 -25.19
CA LEU A 94 3.10 1.38 -25.16
C LEU A 94 2.32 2.70 -24.94
N PRO A 95 2.74 3.55 -24.00
CA PRO A 95 2.06 4.83 -23.78
C PRO A 95 2.41 5.83 -24.88
N THR A 96 1.38 6.53 -25.38
CA THR A 96 1.50 7.50 -26.48
C THR A 96 1.17 8.91 -26.01
N GLY A 97 1.77 9.92 -26.63
CA GLY A 97 1.55 11.33 -26.32
C GLY A 97 2.61 11.92 -25.38
N GLN A 98 2.31 13.08 -24.80
CA GLN A 98 3.17 13.73 -23.82
C GLN A 98 3.05 13.03 -22.47
N LEU A 99 4.17 12.57 -21.94
CA LEU A 99 4.25 11.80 -20.71
C LEU A 99 5.22 12.47 -19.73
N HIS A 100 4.92 12.31 -18.45
CA HIS A 100 5.81 12.61 -17.34
C HIS A 100 6.33 11.29 -16.80
N ALA A 101 7.65 11.20 -16.63
CA ALA A 101 8.33 9.99 -16.21
C ALA A 101 9.13 10.21 -14.94
N ILE A 102 9.11 9.21 -14.06
CA ILE A 102 10.02 9.10 -12.93
C ILE A 102 10.61 7.70 -12.94
N ALA A 103 11.94 7.61 -12.98
CA ALA A 103 12.66 6.36 -12.84
C ALA A 103 13.30 6.27 -11.45
N TRP A 104 13.27 5.08 -10.89
CA TRP A 104 13.79 4.75 -9.57
C TRP A 104 14.65 3.51 -9.64
N LEU A 105 15.81 3.55 -8.99
CA LEU A 105 16.72 2.41 -8.88
C LEU A 105 17.15 2.20 -7.44
N VAL A 106 17.02 0.97 -6.97
CA VAL A 106 17.59 0.48 -5.70
C VAL A 106 18.76 -0.43 -6.06
N THR A 107 19.96 -0.06 -5.59
CA THR A 107 21.20 -0.76 -5.93
C THR A 107 21.84 -1.38 -4.68
N GLY A 108 22.36 -2.60 -4.82
CA GLY A 108 23.14 -3.32 -3.82
C GLY A 108 24.41 -3.91 -4.42
N ASN A 109 25.43 -4.09 -3.59
CA ASN A 109 26.68 -4.77 -3.96
C ASN A 109 26.59 -6.31 -3.83
N SER A 110 25.58 -6.81 -3.13
CA SER A 110 25.26 -8.23 -2.95
C SER A 110 23.73 -8.44 -2.89
N GLU A 111 23.28 -9.69 -2.99
CA GLU A 111 21.89 -10.08 -2.77
C GLU A 111 21.39 -9.65 -1.38
N THR A 112 22.23 -9.81 -0.35
CA THR A 112 21.91 -9.41 1.03
C THR A 112 21.76 -7.91 1.18
N ALA A 113 22.70 -7.13 0.65
CA ALA A 113 22.64 -5.66 0.71
C ALA A 113 21.43 -5.10 -0.06
N LEU A 114 21.07 -5.73 -1.20
CA LEU A 114 19.86 -5.37 -1.92
C LEU A 114 18.59 -5.72 -1.13
N ALA A 115 18.54 -6.87 -0.47
CA ALA A 115 17.41 -7.27 0.37
C ALA A 115 17.22 -6.31 1.56
N ASP A 116 18.31 -5.91 2.21
CA ASP A 116 18.29 -4.96 3.33
C ASP A 116 17.79 -3.57 2.88
N ALA A 117 18.20 -3.11 1.70
CA ALA A 117 17.72 -1.85 1.12
C ALA A 117 16.25 -1.92 0.66
N LEU A 118 15.81 -3.06 0.10
CA LEU A 118 14.44 -3.25 -0.39
C LEU A 118 13.41 -3.48 0.72
N THR A 119 13.82 -4.01 1.87
CA THR A 119 12.92 -4.32 2.99
C THR A 119 12.15 -3.10 3.49
N PRO A 120 12.78 -1.98 3.91
CA PRO A 120 12.05 -0.80 4.35
C PRO A 120 11.19 -0.22 3.21
N LEU A 121 11.70 -0.22 1.99
CA LEU A 121 10.99 0.31 0.82
C LEU A 121 9.71 -0.48 0.51
N CYS A 122 9.73 -1.81 0.55
CA CYS A 122 8.56 -2.64 0.29
C CYS A 122 7.47 -2.52 1.38
N THR A 123 7.81 -2.08 2.59
CA THR A 123 6.81 -1.83 3.64
C THR A 123 6.02 -0.55 3.40
N ILE A 124 6.67 0.46 2.81
CA ILE A 124 6.07 1.76 2.56
C ILE A 124 5.47 1.84 1.15
N LEU A 125 6.16 1.28 0.15
CA LEU A 125 5.77 1.23 -1.25
C LEU A 125 5.76 -0.23 -1.75
N PRO A 126 4.66 -0.97 -1.58
CA PRO A 126 4.58 -2.38 -1.97
C PRO A 126 4.38 -2.53 -3.48
N LEU A 127 5.43 -2.31 -4.27
CA LEU A 127 5.42 -2.66 -5.69
C LEU A 127 5.48 -4.19 -5.84
N PRO A 128 4.51 -4.85 -6.52
CA PRO A 128 4.40 -6.30 -6.55
C PRO A 128 5.69 -7.02 -6.98
N GLU A 129 6.36 -6.48 -8.01
CA GLU A 129 7.59 -7.03 -8.57
C GLU A 129 8.79 -6.81 -7.64
N TRP A 130 8.83 -5.72 -6.88
CA TRP A 130 9.85 -5.50 -5.86
C TRP A 130 9.64 -6.45 -4.68
N CYS A 131 8.40 -6.63 -4.24
CA CYS A 131 8.07 -7.61 -3.20
C CYS A 131 8.31 -9.05 -3.66
N ALA A 132 8.16 -9.35 -4.96
CA ALA A 132 8.52 -10.64 -5.53
C ALA A 132 10.05 -10.85 -5.54
N ALA A 133 10.82 -9.83 -5.93
CA ALA A 133 12.28 -9.85 -5.86
C ALA A 133 12.77 -10.03 -4.43
N LEU A 134 12.21 -9.30 -3.45
CA LEU A 134 12.53 -9.44 -2.03
C LEU A 134 12.23 -10.84 -1.50
N ARG A 135 11.05 -11.40 -1.82
CA ARG A 135 10.70 -12.77 -1.44
C ARG A 135 11.68 -13.79 -2.01
N ARG A 136 12.20 -13.56 -3.22
CA ARG A 136 13.18 -14.45 -3.86
C ARG A 136 14.57 -14.31 -3.25
N LEU A 137 14.98 -13.09 -2.88
CA LEU A 137 16.22 -12.83 -2.15
C LEU A 137 16.19 -13.43 -0.73
N ALA A 138 15.04 -13.41 -0.07
CA ALA A 138 14.84 -13.97 1.26
C ALA A 138 14.58 -15.49 1.27
N ALA A 139 14.30 -16.08 0.09
CA ALA A 139 14.08 -17.51 -0.03
C ALA A 139 15.43 -18.25 0.00
N ASN A 140 15.72 -18.93 1.11
CA ASN A 140 16.82 -19.90 1.17
C ASN A 140 16.52 -21.05 0.20
N ASN A 141 17.11 -21.01 -0.99
CA ASN A 141 17.05 -22.07 -1.99
C ASN A 141 18.10 -23.17 -1.73
N ASP A 142 18.51 -23.35 -0.46
CA ASP A 142 19.37 -24.47 -0.09
C ASP A 142 18.67 -25.76 -0.51
N THR A 143 19.23 -26.36 -1.58
CA THR A 143 18.94 -27.68 -2.14
C THR A 143 17.52 -28.17 -1.89
N MET A 144 16.65 -28.03 -2.90
CA MET A 144 15.33 -28.66 -3.08
C MET A 144 15.14 -29.92 -2.22
N SER A 145 14.91 -29.74 -0.92
CA SER A 145 14.69 -30.84 -0.01
C SER A 145 13.26 -31.24 -0.27
N GLN A 146 13.06 -32.45 -0.81
CA GLN A 146 11.72 -32.98 -0.98
C GLN A 146 11.11 -33.06 0.42
N PRO A 147 10.15 -32.18 0.78
CA PRO A 147 9.60 -32.23 2.12
C PRO A 147 8.89 -33.58 2.24
N THR A 148 9.23 -34.33 3.29
CA THR A 148 8.61 -35.63 3.57
C THR A 148 7.10 -35.47 3.51
N ALA A 149 6.47 -36.12 2.52
CA ALA A 149 5.05 -35.96 2.29
C ALA A 149 4.27 -36.42 3.52
N ALA A 150 3.49 -35.51 4.12
CA ALA A 150 2.59 -35.85 5.21
C ALA A 150 1.60 -36.94 4.76
N LYS A 151 1.42 -37.98 5.59
CA LYS A 151 0.41 -39.02 5.35
C LYS A 151 -0.98 -38.39 5.24
N VAL A 152 -1.75 -38.84 4.26
CA VAL A 152 -3.13 -38.40 4.00
C VAL A 152 -4.08 -39.39 4.70
N PRO A 153 -5.21 -38.94 5.31
CA PRO A 153 -5.74 -37.58 5.38
C PRO A 153 -4.96 -36.66 6.34
N ARG A 154 -4.84 -35.38 5.96
CA ARG A 154 -4.12 -34.36 6.73
C ARG A 154 -5.02 -33.79 7.82
N TRP A 155 -4.42 -33.52 8.98
CA TRP A 155 -5.02 -32.62 9.96
C TRP A 155 -5.17 -31.23 9.33
N LYS A 156 -6.34 -30.61 9.49
CA LYS A 156 -6.53 -29.19 9.19
C LYS A 156 -6.05 -28.40 10.40
N ALA A 157 -5.43 -27.23 10.19
CA ALA A 157 -5.15 -26.27 11.26
C ALA A 157 -6.44 -25.97 12.03
N ASP A 158 -6.34 -25.57 13.31
CA ASP A 158 -7.42 -25.40 14.31
C ASP A 158 -8.68 -24.67 13.80
N GLU A 159 -9.43 -25.34 12.92
CA GLU A 159 -10.60 -24.80 12.26
C GLU A 159 -11.75 -24.92 13.26
N PRO A 160 -12.49 -23.84 13.52
CA PRO A 160 -13.61 -23.90 14.46
C PRO A 160 -14.65 -24.89 13.94
N LEU A 161 -14.91 -25.93 14.72
CA LEU A 161 -15.85 -27.03 14.44
C LEU A 161 -17.31 -26.53 14.44
N SER A 162 -17.63 -25.70 13.46
CA SER A 162 -18.87 -24.92 13.33
C SER A 162 -19.67 -25.38 12.11
N TRP A 163 -20.18 -26.60 12.22
CA TRP A 163 -21.12 -27.19 11.26
C TRP A 163 -22.56 -26.86 11.64
N ASP A 164 -23.51 -27.14 10.75
CA ASP A 164 -24.94 -27.01 11.04
C ASP A 164 -25.34 -28.06 12.11
N PRO A 165 -26.05 -27.70 13.20
CA PRO A 165 -26.70 -26.43 13.54
C PRO A 165 -25.89 -25.47 14.44
N LEU A 166 -24.63 -25.77 14.73
CA LEU A 166 -23.77 -24.93 15.59
C LEU A 166 -23.44 -23.57 14.97
N ARG A 167 -23.31 -23.50 13.63
CA ARG A 167 -23.06 -22.25 12.92
C ARG A 167 -24.22 -21.24 13.09
N PRO A 168 -25.49 -21.58 12.80
CA PRO A 168 -26.60 -20.66 13.05
C PRO A 168 -26.78 -20.36 14.54
N ALA A 169 -26.58 -21.34 15.44
CA ALA A 169 -26.64 -21.10 16.88
C ALA A 169 -25.59 -20.09 17.36
N ARG A 170 -24.34 -20.19 16.89
CA ARG A 170 -23.27 -19.23 17.20
C ARG A 170 -23.60 -17.82 16.71
N MET A 171 -24.20 -17.69 15.52
CA MET A 171 -24.64 -16.39 15.00
C MET A 171 -25.75 -15.78 15.85
N ALA A 172 -26.74 -16.57 16.26
CA ALA A 172 -27.82 -16.11 17.14
C ALA A 172 -27.30 -15.65 18.51
N LEU A 173 -26.43 -16.45 19.14
CA LEU A 173 -25.81 -16.10 20.42
C LEU A 173 -24.89 -14.87 20.29
N GLY A 174 -24.14 -14.76 19.19
CA GLY A 174 -23.34 -13.57 18.90
C GLY A 174 -24.19 -12.30 18.74
N ALA A 175 -25.36 -12.42 18.12
CA ALA A 175 -26.31 -11.31 18.00
C ALA A 175 -26.88 -10.90 19.37
N GLU A 176 -27.23 -11.87 20.23
CA GLU A 176 -27.67 -11.56 21.61
C GLU A 176 -26.58 -10.89 22.43
N LEU A 177 -25.34 -11.39 22.35
CA LEU A 177 -24.18 -10.76 23.00
C LEU A 177 -23.97 -9.33 22.51
N ALA A 178 -24.05 -9.08 21.20
CA ALA A 178 -23.92 -7.72 20.65
C ALA A 178 -25.03 -6.78 21.15
N GLN A 179 -26.27 -7.27 21.31
CA GLN A 179 -27.36 -6.48 21.89
C GLN A 179 -27.09 -6.17 23.37
N LEU A 180 -26.60 -7.14 24.14
CA LEU A 180 -26.25 -6.93 25.55
C LEU A 180 -25.07 -5.97 25.71
N GLU A 181 -24.04 -6.08 24.87
CA GLU A 181 -22.92 -5.14 24.82
C GLU A 181 -23.38 -3.73 24.47
N SER A 182 -24.30 -3.59 23.50
CA SER A 182 -24.89 -2.29 23.14
C SER A 182 -25.68 -1.66 24.29
N LEU A 183 -26.45 -2.47 25.02
CA LEU A 183 -27.18 -2.03 26.22
C LEU A 183 -26.23 -1.67 27.38
N ALA A 184 -25.16 -2.45 27.57
CA ALA A 184 -24.12 -2.16 28.57
C ALA A 184 -23.36 -0.87 28.26
N GLN A 185 -23.17 -0.55 26.97
CA GLN A 185 -22.65 0.76 26.55
C GLN A 185 -23.60 1.92 26.89
N GLY A 186 -24.86 1.67 27.26
CA GLY A 186 -25.78 2.67 27.81
C GLY A 186 -25.36 3.22 29.18
N ALA A 187 -24.48 2.53 29.91
CA ALA A 187 -23.92 3.01 31.17
C ALA A 187 -22.86 4.12 30.99
N ALA A 188 -22.24 4.19 29.81
CA ALA A 188 -21.32 5.27 29.47
C ALA A 188 -22.10 6.52 29.04
N THR A 189 -21.79 7.66 29.66
CA THR A 189 -22.40 8.93 29.28
C THR A 189 -22.06 9.27 27.82
N PRO A 190 -22.93 10.00 27.10
CA PRO A 190 -22.61 10.47 25.74
C PRO A 190 -21.28 11.22 25.66
N ILE A 191 -20.92 11.95 26.72
CA ILE A 191 -19.64 12.66 26.85
C ILE A 191 -18.46 11.68 26.90
N ALA A 192 -18.56 10.58 27.67
CA ALA A 192 -17.52 9.56 27.72
C ALA A 192 -17.33 8.85 26.37
N LYS A 193 -18.42 8.61 25.63
CA LYS A 193 -18.35 8.06 24.27
C LYS A 193 -17.67 9.02 23.29
N LEU A 194 -17.98 10.31 23.37
CA LEU A 194 -17.34 11.34 22.56
C LEU A 194 -15.84 11.48 22.90
N ALA A 195 -15.47 11.39 24.17
CA ALA A 195 -14.08 11.38 24.61
C ALA A 195 -13.32 10.16 24.04
N ALA A 196 -13.88 8.97 24.11
CA ALA A 196 -13.28 7.77 23.51
C ALA A 196 -13.13 7.86 21.98
N VAL A 197 -14.10 8.50 21.29
CA VAL A 197 -13.98 8.78 19.85
C VAL A 197 -12.88 9.80 19.57
N ALA A 198 -12.75 10.84 20.40
CA ALA A 198 -11.68 11.83 20.27
C ALA A 198 -10.29 11.19 20.46
N GLU A 199 -10.13 10.32 21.46
CA GLU A 199 -8.89 9.55 21.68
C GLU A 199 -8.56 8.65 20.49
N ARG A 200 -9.55 7.92 19.93
CA ARG A 200 -9.35 7.11 18.73
C ARG A 200 -8.94 7.94 17.52
N ARG A 201 -9.50 9.14 17.35
CA ARG A 201 -9.11 10.07 16.28
C ARG A 201 -7.68 10.58 16.48
N ALA A 202 -7.30 10.94 17.70
CA ALA A 202 -5.93 11.35 18.04
C ALA A 202 -4.93 10.22 17.75
N ALA A 203 -5.22 8.99 18.17
CA ALA A 203 -4.39 7.82 17.88
C ALA A 203 -4.29 7.55 16.36
N ARG A 204 -5.38 7.77 15.61
CA ARG A 204 -5.36 7.63 14.14
C ARG A 204 -4.49 8.71 13.48
N LEU A 205 -4.59 9.96 13.93
CA LEU A 205 -3.77 11.06 13.43
C LEU A 205 -2.28 10.82 13.72
N ALA A 206 -1.93 10.43 14.94
CA ALA A 206 -0.56 10.06 15.29
C ALA A 206 -0.02 8.89 14.45
N GLY A 207 -0.89 7.91 14.11
CA GLY A 207 -0.55 6.83 13.20
C GLY A 207 -0.32 7.29 11.75
N LEU A 208 -1.06 8.30 11.28
CA LEU A 208 -0.87 8.90 9.95
C LEU A 208 0.40 9.75 9.90
N GLU A 209 0.67 10.56 10.93
CA GLU A 209 1.92 11.33 11.05
C GLU A 209 3.14 10.40 11.00
N LYS A 210 3.14 9.33 11.79
CA LYS A 210 4.22 8.34 11.75
C LYS A 210 4.40 7.70 10.37
N ALA A 211 3.31 7.44 9.64
CA ALA A 211 3.39 6.89 8.29
C ALA A 211 3.97 7.91 7.29
N LEU A 212 3.67 9.20 7.45
CA LEU A 212 4.24 10.27 6.64
C LEU A 212 5.74 10.47 6.94
N ASP A 213 6.16 10.40 8.20
CA ASP A 213 7.57 10.48 8.58
C ASP A 213 8.38 9.31 7.98
N GLN A 214 7.78 8.11 7.95
CA GLN A 214 8.38 6.95 7.29
C GLN A 214 8.55 7.18 5.78
N LEU A 215 7.56 7.80 5.13
CA LEU A 215 7.61 8.14 3.70
C LEU A 215 8.75 9.11 3.38
N ALA A 216 8.98 10.11 4.24
CA ALA A 216 10.08 11.07 4.09
C ALA A 216 11.47 10.45 4.21
N THR A 217 11.60 9.27 4.84
CA THR A 217 12.89 8.57 5.00
C THR A 217 13.37 7.94 3.68
N ILE A 218 12.50 7.80 2.68
CA ILE A 218 12.79 7.11 1.40
C ILE A 218 13.76 7.90 0.51
N SER A 219 13.75 9.23 0.58
CA SER A 219 14.48 10.07 -0.38
C SER A 219 16.00 9.91 -0.35
N GLY A 220 16.58 9.37 0.73
CA GLY A 220 18.01 9.12 0.85
C GLY A 220 18.50 7.75 0.35
N GLN A 221 17.60 6.81 0.04
CA GLN A 221 17.96 5.40 -0.23
C GLN A 221 17.84 5.00 -1.69
N LEU A 222 17.34 5.88 -2.55
CA LEU A 222 16.94 5.58 -3.91
C LEU A 222 17.60 6.55 -4.89
N TRP A 223 18.16 6.02 -5.97
CA TRP A 223 18.50 6.86 -7.11
C TRP A 223 17.22 7.16 -7.88
N HIS A 224 17.01 8.43 -8.24
CA HIS A 224 15.85 8.85 -8.99
C HIS A 224 16.23 9.70 -10.20
N TRP A 225 15.41 9.63 -11.24
CA TRP A 225 15.50 10.45 -12.43
C TRP A 225 14.10 10.92 -12.84
N GLN A 226 14.00 12.12 -13.39
CA GLN A 226 12.74 12.72 -13.81
C GLN A 226 12.87 13.27 -15.23
N GLY A 227 11.83 13.10 -16.03
CA GLY A 227 11.80 13.60 -17.41
C GLY A 227 10.39 13.83 -17.92
N GLN A 228 10.30 14.61 -19.00
CA GLN A 228 9.05 14.90 -19.70
C GLN A 228 9.28 14.81 -21.21
N GLY A 229 8.33 14.21 -21.92
CA GLY A 229 8.34 14.12 -23.37
C GLY A 229 7.50 12.96 -23.89
N ASP A 230 7.65 12.66 -25.18
CA ASP A 230 7.14 11.41 -25.75
C ASP A 230 8.04 10.22 -25.37
N ALA A 231 7.58 9.00 -25.63
CA ALA A 231 8.30 7.78 -25.24
C ALA A 231 9.73 7.71 -25.80
N ALA A 232 9.94 8.20 -27.03
CA ALA A 232 11.26 8.24 -27.67
C ALA A 232 12.19 9.28 -27.03
N SER A 233 11.71 10.49 -26.75
CA SER A 233 12.46 11.52 -26.03
C SER A 233 12.82 11.07 -24.62
N LEU A 234 11.86 10.46 -23.90
CA LEU A 234 12.10 9.93 -22.56
C LEU A 234 13.16 8.83 -22.57
N ALA A 235 13.15 7.94 -23.56
CA ALA A 235 14.18 6.92 -23.70
C ALA A 235 15.58 7.51 -23.94
N ALA A 236 15.68 8.55 -24.78
CA ALA A 236 16.94 9.24 -25.05
C ALA A 236 17.46 9.99 -23.81
N GLN A 237 16.58 10.71 -23.09
CA GLN A 237 16.95 11.42 -21.87
C GLN A 237 17.35 10.46 -20.74
N LEU A 238 16.62 9.33 -20.59
CA LEU A 238 16.94 8.29 -19.62
C LEU A 238 18.28 7.62 -19.95
N GLY A 239 18.59 7.38 -21.23
CA GLY A 239 19.88 6.85 -21.67
C GLY A 239 21.06 7.81 -21.46
N GLN A 240 20.80 9.11 -21.38
CA GLN A 240 21.81 10.14 -21.06
C GLN A 240 21.93 10.41 -19.55
N SER A 241 21.12 9.74 -18.72
CA SER A 241 21.21 9.86 -17.27
C SER A 241 22.48 9.20 -16.72
N SER A 242 22.90 9.61 -15.52
CA SER A 242 24.06 9.03 -14.82
C SER A 242 23.59 8.18 -13.64
N PRO A 243 23.18 6.91 -13.85
CA PRO A 243 22.89 5.98 -12.76
C PRO A 243 24.16 5.62 -11.98
N PRO A 244 24.03 4.99 -10.80
CA PRO A 244 25.17 4.48 -10.03
C PRO A 244 26.05 3.54 -10.86
N ASP A 245 27.36 3.53 -10.57
CA ASP A 245 28.36 2.77 -11.33
C ASP A 245 28.10 1.25 -11.33
N HIS A 246 28.78 0.55 -12.24
CA HIS A 246 28.80 -0.92 -12.35
C HIS A 246 29.34 -1.65 -11.10
N SER A 247 29.80 -0.92 -10.07
CA SER A 247 30.21 -1.48 -8.78
C SER A 247 29.06 -2.18 -8.06
N HIS A 248 27.81 -1.82 -8.36
CA HIS A 248 26.62 -2.48 -7.84
C HIS A 248 26.16 -3.59 -8.80
N SER A 249 26.38 -4.84 -8.40
CA SER A 249 26.06 -6.05 -9.18
C SER A 249 24.56 -6.37 -9.21
N MET A 250 23.78 -5.80 -8.28
CA MET A 250 22.38 -6.13 -8.04
C MET A 250 21.53 -4.86 -8.00
N THR A 251 20.59 -4.72 -8.94
CA THR A 251 19.73 -3.54 -9.06
C THR A 251 18.29 -3.95 -9.33
N VAL A 252 17.34 -3.28 -8.69
CA VAL A 252 15.93 -3.34 -9.03
C VAL A 252 15.47 -1.94 -9.40
N GLY A 253 14.67 -1.83 -10.45
CA GLY A 253 14.19 -0.55 -10.97
C GLY A 253 12.68 -0.48 -11.12
N ALA A 254 12.16 0.74 -11.08
CA ALA A 254 10.79 1.07 -11.46
C ALA A 254 10.77 2.34 -12.32
N LEU A 255 9.87 2.39 -13.29
CA LEU A 255 9.59 3.52 -14.16
C LEU A 255 8.10 3.80 -14.09
N LEU A 256 7.74 4.96 -13.56
CA LEU A 256 6.38 5.48 -13.51
C LEU A 256 6.16 6.43 -14.67
N LEU A 257 5.07 6.23 -15.42
CA LEU A 257 4.69 7.04 -16.57
C LEU A 257 3.26 7.52 -16.40
N SER A 258 3.00 8.80 -16.65
CA SER A 258 1.64 9.31 -16.69
C SER A 258 1.47 10.45 -17.70
N PRO A 259 0.28 10.60 -18.33
CA PRO A 259 -0.06 11.80 -19.09
C PRO A 259 -0.13 13.07 -18.23
N SER A 260 -0.38 12.96 -16.93
CA SER A 260 -0.43 14.07 -15.97
C SER A 260 0.86 14.18 -15.15
N PRO A 261 1.20 15.38 -14.64
CA PRO A 261 2.43 15.59 -13.88
C PRO A 261 2.44 14.78 -12.59
N LEU A 262 3.51 14.02 -12.36
CA LEU A 262 3.70 13.12 -11.20
C LEU A 262 4.20 13.89 -9.96
N THR A 263 3.60 15.05 -9.64
CA THR A 263 4.11 15.98 -8.60
C THR A 263 4.28 15.33 -7.23
N PHE A 264 3.33 14.52 -6.78
CA PHE A 264 3.43 13.80 -5.51
C PHE A 264 4.67 12.89 -5.45
N TRP A 265 4.90 12.12 -6.53
CA TRP A 265 6.02 11.20 -6.62
C TRP A 265 7.37 11.91 -6.79
N GLN A 266 7.37 13.11 -7.39
CA GLN A 266 8.55 13.98 -7.48
C GLN A 266 8.94 14.49 -6.09
N GLU A 267 7.99 14.96 -5.28
CA GLU A 267 8.26 15.43 -3.92
C GLU A 267 8.68 14.29 -2.97
N LEU A 268 8.14 13.08 -3.16
CA LEU A 268 8.49 11.91 -2.37
C LEU A 268 9.97 11.47 -2.52
N THR A 269 10.60 11.87 -3.62
CA THR A 269 11.97 11.47 -3.97
C THR A 269 12.97 12.62 -3.99
N ARG A 270 12.58 13.79 -3.47
CA ARG A 270 13.46 14.94 -3.28
C ARG A 270 14.37 14.83 -2.07
#